data_AF-A0A924CQX4-F1
#
_entry.id   AF-A0A924CQX4-F1
#
_cell.length_a   1.000
_cell.length_b   1.000
_cell.length_c   1.000
_cell.angle_alpha   90.00
_cell.angle_beta   90.00
_cell.angle_gamma   90.00
#
_symmetry.space_group_name_H-M   'P 1'
#
loop_
_entity.id
_entity.type
_entity.pdbx_description
1 polymer ?
#
loop_
_entity_poly.entity_id
_entity_poly.type
_entity_poly.pdbx_seq_one_letter_code
_entity_poly.pdbx_strand_id
1 'polypeptide(L)'
;MPTAIKKLIPSRFPGFSVLDRYLVIQLLLPFSFGVAAFSSIGVSIGALFELIRKITTANLSFEIALQVFFLQMPLYIFYALPMSMLLSALM
;
A
#
# COMPACT_ATOMS: atom_id res chain seq x y z
N MET A 1 12.40 35.03 7.88
CA MET A 1 11.27 34.07 8.01
C MET A 1 11.78 32.62 8.07
N PRO A 2 12.34 32.10 9.19
CA PRO A 2 12.73 30.68 9.32
C PRO A 2 11.81 29.85 10.25
N THR A 3 10.84 30.48 10.91
CA THR A 3 10.12 29.87 12.04
C THR A 3 9.05 28.85 11.61
N ALA A 4 8.54 28.94 10.39
CA ALA A 4 7.44 28.07 9.92
C ALA A 4 7.87 26.60 9.71
N ILE A 5 9.10 26.37 9.24
CA ILE A 5 9.63 25.02 8.99
C ILE A 5 9.78 24.24 10.30
N LYS A 6 10.19 24.92 11.38
CA LYS A 6 10.40 24.29 12.69
C LYS A 6 9.11 23.74 13.31
N LYS A 7 7.95 24.29 12.92
CA LYS A 7 6.63 23.86 13.42
C LYS A 7 6.13 22.59 12.73
N LEU A 8 6.52 22.36 11.48
CA LEU A 8 6.08 21.20 10.71
C LEU A 8 6.86 19.92 11.07
N ILE A 9 8.04 20.05 11.69
CA ILE A 9 8.92 18.90 11.90
C ILE A 9 9.48 18.82 13.34
N PRO A 10 8.75 18.19 14.28
CA PRO A 10 9.16 18.10 15.69
C PRO A 10 10.45 17.27 15.83
N SER A 11 11.47 17.85 16.46
CA SER A 11 12.79 17.22 16.69
C SER A 11 12.78 16.30 17.93
N ARG A 12 11.95 15.25 17.90
CA ARG A 12 11.78 14.36 19.05
C ARG A 12 12.86 13.26 19.15
N PHE A 13 13.65 13.03 18.10
CA PHE A 13 14.67 11.96 18.06
C PHE A 13 16.09 12.52 17.80
N PRO A 14 17.03 12.43 18.77
CA PRO A 14 18.37 13.02 18.67
C PRO A 14 19.37 12.24 17.79
N GLY A 15 18.90 11.60 16.71
CA GLY A 15 19.76 10.86 15.76
C GLY A 15 19.30 10.88 14.30
N PHE A 16 18.13 11.45 14.00
CA PHE A 16 17.64 11.58 12.63
C PHE A 16 17.98 12.96 12.07
N SER A 17 18.69 13.01 10.93
CA SER A 17 18.93 14.27 10.23
C SER A 17 17.59 14.88 9.81
N VAL A 18 17.56 16.22 9.74
CA VAL A 18 16.41 16.95 9.20
C VAL A 18 16.12 16.51 7.76
N LEU A 19 17.17 16.19 7.00
CA LEU A 19 17.08 15.73 5.62
C LEU A 19 16.45 14.34 5.50
N ASP A 20 16.85 13.37 6.33
CA ASP A 20 16.29 12.02 6.30
C ASP A 20 14.79 12.03 6.55
N ARG A 21 14.35 12.84 7.52
CA ARG A 21 12.94 13.00 7.85
C ARG A 21 12.16 13.69 6.75
N TYR A 22 12.77 14.66 6.06
CA TYR A 22 12.16 15.29 4.89
C TYR A 22 11.96 14.26 3.77
N LEU A 23 12.98 13.46 3.46
CA LEU A 23 12.88 12.39 2.46
C LEU A 23 11.79 11.39 2.84
N VAL A 24 11.76 10.90 4.08
CA VAL A 24 10.72 9.96 4.53
C VAL A 24 9.33 10.55 4.36
N ILE A 25 9.09 11.82 4.72
CA ILE A 25 7.79 12.47 4.55
C ILE A 25 7.41 12.59 3.07
N GLN A 26 8.36 12.92 2.20
CA GLN A 26 8.11 13.04 0.75
C GLN A 26 7.84 11.69 0.09
N LEU A 27 8.52 10.62 0.51
CA LEU A 27 8.29 9.27 -0.02
C LEU A 27 6.97 8.67 0.49
N LEU A 28 6.51 9.03 1.69
CA LEU A 28 5.38 8.38 2.34
C LEU A 28 4.08 8.45 1.52
N LEU A 29 3.81 9.60 0.90
CA LEU A 29 2.61 9.82 0.08
C LEU A 29 2.61 8.98 -1.22
N PRO A 30 3.61 9.10 -2.13
CA PRO A 30 3.65 8.29 -3.34
C PRO A 30 3.82 6.79 -3.05
N PHE A 31 4.53 6.41 -1.96
CA PHE A 31 4.57 5.02 -1.51
C PHE A 31 3.19 4.49 -1.14
N SER A 32 2.44 5.21 -0.28
CA SER A 32 1.10 4.78 0.15
C SER A 32 0.12 4.71 -1.01
N PHE A 33 0.21 5.66 -1.95
CA PHE A 33 -0.54 5.62 -3.20
C PHE A 33 -0.19 4.38 -4.02
N GLY A 34 1.11 4.09 -4.19
CA GLY A 34 1.59 2.89 -4.86
C GLY A 34 1.01 1.61 -4.23
N VAL A 35 1.05 1.50 -2.89
CA VAL A 35 0.57 0.31 -2.19
C VAL A 35 -0.90 0.09 -2.49
N ALA A 36 -1.73 1.14 -2.36
CA ALA A 36 -3.16 1.07 -2.63
C ALA A 36 -3.46 0.75 -4.11
N ALA A 37 -2.76 1.39 -5.05
CA ALA A 37 -2.99 1.21 -6.48
C ALA A 37 -2.59 -0.20 -6.95
N PHE A 38 -1.37 -0.63 -6.64
CA PHE A 38 -0.89 -1.95 -7.06
C PHE A 38 -1.60 -3.09 -6.35
N SER A 39 -1.96 -2.95 -5.06
CA SER A 39 -2.75 -3.98 -4.38
C SER A 39 -4.16 -4.07 -4.96
N SER A 40 -4.81 -2.95 -5.28
CA SER A 40 -6.14 -2.93 -5.90
C SER A 40 -6.14 -3.63 -7.26
N ILE A 41 -5.14 -3.34 -8.09
CA ILE A 41 -4.98 -3.99 -9.40
C ILE A 41 -4.73 -5.49 -9.22
N GLY A 42 -3.81 -5.87 -8.32
CA GLY A 42 -3.48 -7.28 -8.04
C GLY A 42 -4.68 -8.08 -7.53
N VAL A 43 -5.41 -7.55 -6.56
CA VAL A 43 -6.63 -8.17 -6.00
C VAL A 43 -7.70 -8.33 -7.07
N SER A 44 -7.87 -7.33 -7.95
CA SER A 44 -8.89 -7.36 -9.00
C SER A 44 -8.61 -8.42 -10.05
N ILE A 45 -7.37 -8.47 -10.56
CA ILE A 45 -6.99 -9.38 -11.63
C ILE A 45 -6.83 -10.81 -11.11
N GLY A 46 -6.33 -10.97 -9.88
CA GLY A 46 -6.09 -12.28 -9.26
C GLY A 46 -7.30 -12.80 -8.50
N ALA A 47 -7.48 -12.33 -7.26
CA ALA A 47 -8.46 -12.88 -6.33
C ALA A 47 -9.91 -12.70 -6.79
N LEU A 48 -10.33 -11.47 -7.12
CA LEU A 48 -11.73 -11.19 -7.43
C LEU A 48 -12.20 -11.96 -8.66
N PHE A 49 -11.44 -11.91 -9.75
CA PHE A 49 -11.79 -12.64 -10.97
C PHE A 49 -11.86 -14.16 -10.74
N GLU A 50 -10.89 -14.72 -10.01
CA GLU A 50 -10.87 -16.15 -9.71
C GLU A 50 -12.04 -16.57 -8.80
N LEU A 51 -12.34 -15.79 -7.76
CA LEU A 51 -13.41 -16.08 -6.81
C LEU A 51 -14.77 -15.98 -7.48
N ILE A 52 -15.03 -14.96 -8.30
CA ILE A 52 -16.28 -14.83 -9.07
C ILE A 52 -16.46 -16.04 -9.99
N ARG A 53 -15.39 -16.47 -10.69
CA ARG A 53 -15.44 -17.67 -11.52
C ARG A 53 -15.78 -18.91 -10.69
N LYS A 54 -15.18 -19.08 -9.50
CA LYS A 54 -15.47 -20.21 -8.61
C LYS A 54 -16.91 -20.19 -8.09
N ILE A 55 -17.47 -19.02 -7.79
CA ILE A 55 -18.88 -18.87 -7.39
C ILE A 55 -19.80 -19.36 -8.51
N THR A 56 -19.56 -18.93 -9.76
CA THR A 56 -20.46 -19.23 -10.88
C THR A 56 -20.29 -20.64 -11.44
N THR A 57 -19.08 -21.19 -11.50
CA THR A 57 -18.81 -22.49 -12.15
C THR A 57 -18.68 -23.65 -11.18
N ALA A 58 -18.21 -23.40 -9.96
CA ALA A 58 -17.91 -24.44 -8.97
C ALA A 58 -18.86 -24.41 -7.76
N ASN A 59 -19.91 -23.57 -7.82
CA ASN A 59 -20.93 -23.42 -6.78
C ASN A 59 -20.32 -23.11 -5.39
N LEU A 60 -19.23 -22.32 -5.38
CA LEU A 60 -18.60 -21.87 -4.15
C LEU A 60 -19.54 -20.91 -3.40
N SER A 61 -19.77 -21.18 -2.11
CA SER A 61 -20.56 -20.29 -1.25
C SER A 61 -19.95 -18.88 -1.20
N PHE A 62 -20.81 -17.87 -1.31
CA PHE A 62 -20.41 -16.46 -1.26
C PHE A 62 -19.69 -16.10 0.05
N GLU A 63 -20.14 -16.67 1.18
CA GLU A 63 -19.51 -16.46 2.49
C GLU A 63 -18.06 -16.94 2.51
N ILE A 64 -17.81 -18.12 1.95
CA ILE A 64 -16.46 -18.70 1.85
C ILE A 64 -15.61 -17.86 0.90
N ALA A 65 -16.17 -17.42 -0.23
CA ALA A 65 -15.45 -16.56 -1.16
C ALA A 65 -15.01 -15.24 -0.51
N LEU A 66 -15.87 -14.63 0.32
CA LEU A 66 -15.55 -13.41 1.07
C LEU A 66 -14.42 -13.66 2.08
N GLN A 67 -14.44 -14.79 2.79
CA GLN A 67 -13.35 -15.16 3.71
C GLN A 67 -12.02 -15.33 2.97
N VAL A 68 -12.03 -16.03 1.84
CA VAL A 68 -10.82 -16.23 1.02
C VAL A 68 -10.32 -14.90 0.47
N PHE A 69 -11.21 -14.00 0.05
CA PHE A 69 -10.84 -12.67 -0.42
C PHE A 69 -10.05 -11.88 0.63
N PHE A 70 -10.54 -11.82 1.87
CA PHE A 70 -9.82 -11.13 2.96
C PHE A 70 -8.53 -11.86 3.34
N LEU A 71 -8.47 -13.18 3.21
CA LEU A 71 -7.25 -13.96 3.46
C LEU A 71 -6.18 -13.72 2.39
N GLN A 72 -6.58 -13.43 1.15
CA GLN A 72 -5.67 -13.12 0.05
C GLN A 72 -5.20 -11.66 0.01
N MET A 73 -5.95 -10.72 0.59
CA MET A 73 -5.60 -9.30 0.64
C MET A 73 -4.15 -9.02 1.13
N PRO A 74 -3.66 -9.59 2.25
CA PRO A 74 -2.29 -9.37 2.72
C PRO A 74 -1.21 -9.79 1.71
N LEU A 75 -1.47 -10.84 0.92
CA LEU A 75 -0.54 -11.33 -0.09
C LEU A 75 -0.37 -10.32 -1.23
N TYR A 76 -1.47 -9.70 -1.69
CA TYR A 76 -1.37 -8.65 -2.72
C TYR A 76 -0.75 -7.35 -2.20
N ILE A 77 -0.98 -7.00 -0.93
CA ILE A 77 -0.29 -5.87 -0.29
C ILE A 77 1.22 -6.14 -0.23
N PHE A 78 1.62 -7.36 0.13
CA PHE A 78 3.03 -7.75 0.18
C PHE A 78 3.70 -7.65 -1.21
N TYR A 79 3.04 -8.12 -2.27
CA TYR A 79 3.55 -7.98 -3.63
C TYR A 79 3.61 -6.52 -4.10
N ALA A 80 2.72 -5.66 -3.61
CA ALA A 80 2.72 -4.24 -3.93
C ALA A 80 3.93 -3.47 -3.34
N LEU A 81 4.55 -3.96 -2.25
CA LEU A 81 5.63 -3.25 -1.55
C LEU A 81 6.81 -2.82 -2.44
N PRO A 82 7.51 -3.73 -3.18
CA PRO A 82 8.64 -3.35 -4.02
C PRO A 82 8.25 -2.40 -5.16
N MET A 83 7.07 -2.61 -5.77
CA MET A 83 6.57 -1.74 -6.85
C MET A 83 6.24 -0.34 -6.34
N SER A 84 5.68 -0.23 -5.13
CA SER A 84 5.37 1.04 -4.47
C SER A 84 6.61 1.81 -4.08
N MET A 85 7.66 1.10 -3.64
CA MET A 85 8.95 1.71 -3.33
C MET A 85 9.61 2.29 -4.58
N LEU A 86 9.55 1.56 -5.70
CA LEU A 86 10.05 2.04 -6.99
C LEU A 86 9.31 3.32 -7.43
N LEU A 87 7.96 3.30 -7.40
CA LEU A 87 7.15 4.46 -7.75
C LEU A 87 7.48 5.67 -6.85
N SER A 88 7.60 5.43 -5.54
CA SER A 88 7.93 6.46 -4.56
C SER A 88 9.29 7.09 -4.77
N ALA A 89 10.27 6.38 -5.32
CA ALA A 89 11.61 6.91 -5.57
C ALA A 89 11.68 7.69 -6.89
N LEU A 90 10.73 7.48 -7.81
CA LEU A 90 10.67 8.12 -9.12
C LEU A 90 9.80 9.38 -9.15
N MET A 91 8.88 9.53 -8.20
CA MET A 91 8.01 10.71 -8.03
C MET A 91 8.63 11.73 -7.08
#